data_AF-A0A841NCJ7-F1
#
_entry.id   AF-A0A841NCJ7-F1
#
_cell.length_a   1.000
_cell.length_b   1.000
_cell.length_c   1.000
_cell.angle_alpha   90.00
_cell.angle_beta   90.00
_cell.angle_gamma   90.00
#
_symmetry.space_group_name_H-M   'P 1'
#
loop_
_entity.id
_entity.type
_entity.pdbx_description
1 polymer ?
#
loop_
_entity_poly.entity_id
_entity_poly.type
_entity_poly.pdbx_seq_one_letter_code
_entity_poly.pdbx_strand_id
1 'polypeptide(L)'
;MKKKLIVFFSLLLVTVTYGQTVRYIYDTAVNPDSINLVSLKHERTFLDVKGIKSLFISENKLIKDSLFTAFRAEYKEDHKKRDKDFKSLNAKKELEPSFFENYIVKDIPGQKVYYYDKVAGREIFYQEDRPLKWEITDIKENQNGYPAQKAVANFGGRIWTAWFTKDINISDGPYKFSGLPGLIVKLEDENGDYKFDLVKKIKIQNAFEKPADPNAKQSTRIAFNGDKAALMLEAGKNRRLPEGYEKGDKNFGGSGHDGMRGGGMGEGRMGGGKMGGGRGMHPGGNNDNGTFSMPAVGLGSSPLRNNESQNPIELK
;
A
#
# COMPACT_ATOMS: atom_id res chain seq x y z
N MET A 1 36.86 21.16 -42.47
CA MET A 1 36.66 19.95 -41.62
C MET A 1 36.55 20.27 -40.12
N LYS A 2 37.47 21.05 -39.53
CA LYS A 2 37.43 21.44 -38.10
C LYS A 2 36.08 22.04 -37.62
N LYS A 3 35.45 22.92 -38.39
CA LYS A 3 34.13 23.52 -38.05
C LYS A 3 32.98 22.49 -38.02
N LYS A 4 32.98 21.50 -38.92
CA LYS A 4 31.97 20.41 -38.94
C LYS A 4 32.17 19.44 -37.76
N LEU A 5 33.44 19.22 -37.37
CA LEU A 5 33.78 18.39 -36.20
C LEU A 5 33.34 19.06 -34.89
N ILE A 6 33.53 20.38 -34.75
CA ILE A 6 33.06 21.14 -33.57
C ILE A 6 31.54 21.09 -33.45
N VAL A 7 30.81 21.27 -34.56
CA VAL A 7 29.33 21.17 -34.57
C VAL A 7 28.87 19.76 -34.20
N PHE A 8 29.56 18.72 -34.67
CA PHE A 8 29.26 17.33 -34.32
C PHE A 8 29.52 17.05 -32.83
N PHE A 9 30.65 17.51 -32.28
CA PHE A 9 30.96 17.37 -30.85
C PHE A 9 30.01 18.17 -29.96
N SER A 10 29.57 19.36 -30.39
CA SER A 10 28.57 20.13 -29.64
C SER A 10 27.18 19.48 -29.71
N LEU A 11 26.79 18.88 -30.84
CA LEU A 11 25.55 18.09 -30.93
C LEU A 11 25.61 16.85 -30.03
N LEU A 12 26.75 16.14 -30.03
CA LEU A 12 26.98 14.96 -29.19
C LEU A 12 26.90 15.32 -27.69
N LEU A 13 27.50 16.45 -27.28
CA LEU A 13 27.49 16.90 -25.88
C LEU A 13 26.07 17.19 -25.38
N VAL A 14 25.20 17.74 -26.23
CA VAL A 14 23.79 18.01 -25.90
C VAL A 14 22.99 16.71 -25.72
N THR A 15 23.32 15.64 -26.44
CA THR A 15 22.63 14.35 -26.26
C THR A 15 22.99 13.63 -24.96
N VAL A 16 24.23 13.79 -24.47
CA VAL A 16 24.70 13.11 -23.25
C VAL A 16 24.09 13.72 -21.98
N THR A 17 23.77 15.02 -21.98
CA THR A 17 23.17 15.69 -20.81
C THR A 17 21.68 15.41 -20.63
N TYR A 18 20.97 15.05 -21.70
CA TYR A 18 19.52 14.77 -21.66
C TYR A 18 19.13 13.44 -20.99
N GLY A 19 20.10 12.55 -20.74
CA GLY A 19 19.85 11.21 -20.20
C GLY A 19 20.00 11.06 -18.68
N GLN A 20 20.60 12.03 -17.98
CA GLN A 20 20.94 11.87 -16.56
C GLN A 20 19.72 12.06 -15.66
N THR A 21 19.49 11.12 -14.75
CA THR A 21 18.44 11.24 -13.73
C THR A 21 19.04 11.66 -12.41
N VAL A 22 18.37 12.57 -11.71
CA VAL A 22 18.72 12.97 -10.35
C VAL A 22 17.70 12.35 -9.40
N ARG A 23 18.18 11.59 -8.41
CA ARG A 23 17.36 11.00 -7.35
C ARG A 23 17.48 11.83 -6.09
N TYR A 24 16.34 12.29 -5.60
CA TYR A 24 16.18 12.89 -4.29
C TYR A 24 15.62 11.82 -3.35
N ILE A 25 16.33 11.53 -2.28
CA ILE A 25 15.98 10.51 -1.30
C ILE A 25 15.39 11.20 -0.09
N TYR A 26 14.19 10.80 0.29
CA TYR A 26 13.50 11.27 1.48
C TYR A 26 13.47 10.15 2.53
N ASP A 27 13.73 10.52 3.78
CA ASP A 27 13.27 9.72 4.92
C ASP A 27 11.80 10.07 5.15
N THR A 28 10.94 9.06 5.11
CA THR A 28 9.48 9.23 5.19
C THR A 28 8.96 8.57 6.45
N ALA A 29 8.46 9.37 7.37
CA ALA A 29 7.85 8.90 8.60
C ALA A 29 6.32 8.88 8.45
N VAL A 30 5.71 7.76 8.83
CA VAL A 30 4.27 7.53 8.76
C VAL A 30 3.76 7.04 10.10
N ASN A 31 2.69 7.66 10.60
CA ASN A 31 1.90 7.15 11.71
C ASN A 31 0.90 6.10 11.18
N PRO A 32 1.07 4.80 11.51
CA PRO A 32 0.16 3.76 11.04
C PRO A 32 -1.20 3.77 11.74
N ASP A 33 -1.34 4.48 12.87
CA ASP A 33 -2.57 4.57 13.64
C ASP A 33 -2.81 6.03 14.05
N SER A 34 -3.69 6.72 13.33
CA SER A 34 -3.98 8.13 13.58
C SER A 34 -4.68 8.41 14.93
N ILE A 35 -5.12 7.37 15.65
CA ILE A 35 -5.84 7.52 16.93
C ILE A 35 -4.87 7.34 18.12
N ASN A 36 -3.76 6.64 17.93
CA ASN A 36 -2.75 6.41 18.97
C ASN A 36 -1.42 7.07 18.57
N LEU A 37 -0.75 7.74 19.51
CA LEU A 37 0.65 8.15 19.33
C LEU A 37 1.55 6.91 19.36
N VAL A 38 1.51 6.12 18.28
CA VAL A 38 2.43 5.00 18.05
C VAL A 38 3.75 5.57 17.56
N SER A 39 4.84 4.84 17.79
CA SER A 39 6.14 5.14 17.16
C SER A 39 5.96 5.25 15.64
N LEU A 40 6.36 6.39 15.07
CA LEU A 40 6.37 6.59 13.62
C LEU A 40 7.20 5.49 12.96
N LYS A 41 6.68 4.96 11.85
CA LYS A 41 7.39 4.00 11.01
C LYS A 41 8.06 4.74 9.88
N HIS A 42 9.32 4.40 9.62
CA HIS A 42 10.12 5.04 8.60
C HIS A 42 10.26 4.13 7.38
N GLU A 43 10.17 4.72 6.19
CA GLU A 43 10.64 4.10 4.96
C GLU A 43 11.35 5.13 4.09
N ARG A 44 12.28 4.70 3.24
CA ARG A 44 12.89 5.59 2.26
C ARG A 44 12.01 5.69 1.03
N THR A 45 11.81 6.90 0.57
CA THR A 45 11.12 7.18 -0.69
C THR A 45 12.04 7.96 -1.63
N PHE A 46 11.87 7.74 -2.93
CA PHE A 46 12.67 8.33 -3.97
C PHE A 46 11.80 9.22 -4.84
N LEU A 47 12.33 10.41 -5.16
CA LEU A 47 11.85 11.27 -6.23
C LEU A 47 12.93 11.32 -7.30
N ASP A 48 12.70 10.60 -8.40
CA ASP A 48 13.57 10.58 -9.57
C ASP A 48 13.13 11.64 -10.56
N VAL A 49 14.01 12.58 -10.89
CA VAL A 49 13.75 13.65 -11.85
C VAL A 49 14.60 13.44 -13.10
N LYS A 50 13.94 13.34 -14.25
CA LYS A 50 14.57 13.19 -15.57
C LYS A 50 13.92 14.13 -16.58
N GLY A 51 14.66 15.18 -16.97
CA GLY A 51 14.15 16.22 -17.85
C GLY A 51 12.92 16.90 -17.26
N ILE A 52 11.79 16.82 -17.95
CA ILE A 52 10.52 17.48 -17.58
C ILE A 52 9.59 16.60 -16.75
N LYS A 53 10.01 15.37 -16.41
CA LYS A 53 9.19 14.41 -15.67
C LYS A 53 9.84 14.03 -14.36
N SER A 54 9.01 13.61 -13.41
CA SER A 54 9.48 12.94 -12.21
C SER A 54 8.64 11.74 -11.83
N LEU A 55 9.25 10.85 -11.05
CA LEU A 55 8.64 9.66 -10.50
C LEU A 55 8.91 9.59 -9.00
N PHE A 56 7.84 9.51 -8.21
CA PHE A 56 7.92 9.19 -6.80
C PHE A 56 7.54 7.73 -6.53
N ILE A 57 8.37 7.05 -5.71
CA ILE A 57 8.24 5.63 -5.39
C ILE A 57 8.91 5.30 -4.05
N SER A 58 8.35 4.35 -3.28
CA SER A 58 9.04 3.77 -2.13
C SER A 58 10.20 2.85 -2.55
N GLU A 59 11.30 2.87 -1.80
CA GLU A 59 12.40 1.91 -1.96
C GLU A 59 11.91 0.46 -1.82
N ASN A 60 11.07 0.16 -0.82
CA ASN A 60 10.54 -1.18 -0.59
C ASN A 60 9.71 -1.66 -1.78
N LYS A 61 8.89 -0.75 -2.36
CA LYS A 61 8.16 -1.03 -3.59
C LYS A 61 9.09 -1.29 -4.79
N LEU A 62 10.11 -0.45 -4.96
CA LEU A 62 11.07 -0.60 -6.06
C LEU A 62 11.79 -1.95 -5.98
N ILE A 63 12.23 -2.33 -4.78
CA ILE A 63 12.87 -3.63 -4.52
C ILE A 63 11.90 -4.77 -4.82
N LYS A 64 10.68 -4.70 -4.30
CA LYS A 64 9.61 -5.68 -4.54
C LYS A 64 9.37 -5.89 -6.04
N ASP A 65 9.12 -4.82 -6.78
CA ASP A 65 8.81 -4.90 -8.21
C ASP A 65 10.02 -5.38 -9.04
N SER A 66 11.25 -5.03 -8.63
CA SER A 66 12.49 -5.53 -9.25
C SER A 66 12.69 -7.02 -9.01
N LEU A 67 12.54 -7.49 -7.77
CA LEU A 67 12.63 -8.90 -7.40
C LEU A 67 11.58 -9.72 -8.15
N PHE A 68 10.32 -9.27 -8.17
CA PHE A 68 9.26 -9.96 -8.92
C PHE A 68 9.54 -10.03 -10.42
N THR A 69 10.16 -9.01 -11.00
CA THR A 69 10.52 -9.00 -12.42
C THR A 69 11.63 -9.99 -12.71
N ALA A 70 12.69 -10.01 -11.89
CA ALA A 70 13.78 -10.98 -12.00
C ALA A 70 13.27 -12.42 -11.88
N PHE A 71 12.42 -12.70 -10.88
CA PHE A 71 11.81 -14.02 -10.74
C PHE A 71 10.93 -14.38 -11.95
N ARG A 72 10.09 -13.47 -12.46
CA ARG A 72 9.26 -13.78 -13.64
C ARG A 72 10.08 -14.06 -14.90
N ALA A 73 11.24 -13.42 -15.05
CA ALA A 73 12.16 -13.69 -16.16
C ALA A 73 12.73 -15.12 -16.04
N GLU A 74 13.13 -15.52 -14.84
CA GLU A 74 13.61 -16.87 -14.53
C GLU A 74 12.52 -17.94 -14.73
N TYR A 75 11.26 -17.65 -14.36
CA TYR A 75 10.10 -18.53 -14.54
C TYR A 75 9.74 -18.82 -16.02
N LYS A 76 10.19 -17.99 -16.97
CA LYS A 76 9.92 -18.20 -18.39
C LYS A 76 10.88 -19.20 -19.05
N GLU A 77 11.93 -19.64 -18.37
CA GLU A 77 12.92 -20.56 -18.95
C GLU A 77 12.74 -22.03 -18.55
N ASP A 78 11.99 -22.37 -17.49
CA ASP A 78 11.95 -23.76 -16.99
C ASP A 78 10.50 -24.25 -16.76
N HIS A 79 10.00 -25.06 -17.71
CA HIS A 79 8.67 -25.66 -17.63
C HIS A 79 8.66 -26.90 -16.73
N LYS A 80 7.65 -26.93 -15.85
CA LYS A 80 7.18 -28.04 -14.99
C LYS A 80 7.86 -28.18 -13.62
N LYS A 81 6.98 -28.06 -12.62
CA LYS A 81 7.17 -28.24 -11.18
C LYS A 81 7.95 -27.08 -10.57
N ARG A 82 7.24 -26.21 -9.83
CA ARG A 82 7.72 -25.56 -8.60
C ARG A 82 6.75 -24.52 -7.99
N ASP A 83 5.43 -24.67 -8.16
CA ASP A 83 4.44 -23.89 -7.36
C ASP A 83 4.65 -24.02 -5.83
N LYS A 84 5.38 -25.06 -5.39
CA LYS A 84 5.76 -25.27 -3.99
C LYS A 84 6.97 -24.43 -3.52
N ASP A 85 7.83 -23.96 -4.41
CA ASP A 85 9.09 -23.30 -4.03
C ASP A 85 8.95 -21.78 -3.84
N PHE A 86 7.85 -21.18 -4.30
CA PHE A 86 7.48 -19.81 -3.94
C PHE A 86 7.22 -19.64 -2.44
N LYS A 87 6.91 -20.73 -1.73
CA LYS A 87 6.74 -20.74 -0.27
C LYS A 87 8.03 -21.07 0.50
N SER A 88 9.07 -21.59 -0.16
CA SER A 88 10.29 -22.09 0.52
C SER A 88 11.47 -21.12 0.51
N LEU A 89 11.42 -20.05 -0.29
CA LEU A 89 12.45 -19.01 -0.26
C LEU A 89 12.15 -18.02 0.87
N ASN A 90 13.13 -17.82 1.76
CA ASN A 90 13.17 -16.80 2.81
C ASN A 90 12.94 -15.34 2.33
N ALA A 91 12.69 -15.11 1.03
CA ALA A 91 12.40 -13.82 0.41
C ALA A 91 11.16 -13.10 0.98
N LYS A 92 10.19 -13.82 1.58
CA LYS A 92 9.07 -13.18 2.28
C LYS A 92 9.47 -12.50 3.60
N LYS A 93 10.63 -12.85 4.16
CA LYS A 93 11.05 -12.40 5.50
C LYS A 93 11.78 -11.04 5.48
N GLU A 94 12.18 -10.54 4.30
CA GLU A 94 12.94 -9.28 4.15
C GLU A 94 12.19 -8.18 3.36
N LEU A 95 11.05 -8.50 2.73
CA LEU A 95 10.24 -7.49 2.05
C LEU A 95 9.34 -6.78 3.07
N GLU A 96 9.89 -5.74 3.69
CA GLU A 96 9.14 -4.82 4.53
C GLU A 96 7.95 -4.24 3.71
N PRO A 97 6.73 -4.22 4.28
CA PRO A 97 5.60 -3.59 3.62
C PRO A 97 5.87 -2.10 3.40
N SER A 98 5.37 -1.56 2.30
CA SER A 98 5.45 -0.12 2.02
C SER A 98 4.13 0.57 2.35
N PHE A 99 4.19 1.82 2.84
CA PHE A 99 3.02 2.68 2.93
C PHE A 99 2.66 3.27 1.56
N PHE A 100 3.63 3.36 0.64
CA PHE A 100 3.46 3.87 -0.73
C PHE A 100 3.62 2.75 -1.77
N GLU A 101 2.62 1.88 -1.87
CA GLU A 101 2.56 0.77 -2.84
C GLU A 101 2.25 1.21 -4.30
N ASN A 102 2.28 2.51 -4.60
CA ASN A 102 1.86 3.11 -5.87
C ASN A 102 3.00 3.89 -6.53
N TYR A 103 2.84 4.19 -7.82
CA TYR A 103 3.74 5.10 -8.53
C TYR A 103 3.06 6.46 -8.73
N ILE A 104 3.76 7.55 -8.40
CA ILE A 104 3.28 8.90 -8.71
C ILE A 104 4.17 9.49 -9.79
N VAL A 105 3.63 9.71 -10.98
CA VAL A 105 4.33 10.30 -12.12
C VAL A 105 3.88 11.74 -12.29
N LYS A 106 4.81 12.66 -12.48
CA LYS A 106 4.50 14.08 -12.64
C LYS A 106 5.08 14.63 -13.93
N ASP A 107 4.29 15.45 -14.61
CA ASP A 107 4.75 16.37 -15.64
C ASP A 107 4.97 17.73 -14.97
N ILE A 108 6.24 18.14 -14.88
CA ILE A 108 6.64 19.31 -14.09
C ILE A 108 6.13 20.61 -14.75
N PRO A 109 6.30 20.85 -16.07
CA PRO A 109 5.87 22.10 -16.69
C PRO A 109 4.35 22.28 -16.70
N GLY A 110 3.60 21.21 -16.97
CA GLY A 110 2.14 21.22 -17.00
C GLY A 110 1.49 21.02 -15.63
N GLN A 111 2.29 20.82 -14.57
CA GLN A 111 1.83 20.52 -13.20
C GLN A 111 0.79 19.39 -13.15
N LYS A 112 0.96 18.37 -14.00
CA LYS A 112 0.05 17.23 -14.04
C LYS A 112 0.59 16.11 -13.18
N VAL A 113 -0.26 15.56 -12.32
CA VAL A 113 0.09 14.44 -11.43
C VAL A 113 -0.75 13.24 -11.81
N TYR A 114 -0.10 12.09 -12.01
CA TYR A 114 -0.74 10.83 -12.35
C TYR A 114 -0.43 9.80 -11.28
N TYR A 115 -1.48 9.15 -10.79
CA TYR A 115 -1.40 8.07 -9.81
C TYR A 115 -1.59 6.74 -10.52
N TYR A 116 -0.63 5.84 -10.39
CA TYR A 116 -0.66 4.50 -10.99
C TYR A 116 -0.66 3.42 -9.92
N ASP A 117 -1.51 2.43 -10.10
CA ASP A 117 -1.57 1.20 -9.31
C ASP A 117 -1.57 -0.02 -10.26
N LYS A 118 -1.20 -1.18 -9.74
CA LYS A 118 -1.21 -2.45 -10.47
C LYS A 118 -2.06 -3.47 -9.75
N VAL A 119 -3.12 -3.89 -10.42
CA VAL A 119 -4.15 -4.74 -9.84
C VAL A 119 -4.38 -5.93 -10.75
N ALA A 120 -4.25 -7.13 -10.18
CA ALA A 120 -4.42 -8.39 -10.88
C ALA A 120 -3.60 -8.51 -12.19
N GLY A 121 -2.41 -7.90 -12.21
CA GLY A 121 -1.52 -7.90 -13.38
C GLY A 121 -1.80 -6.82 -14.42
N ARG A 122 -2.90 -6.07 -14.30
CA ARG A 122 -3.23 -4.91 -15.15
C ARG A 122 -2.87 -3.60 -14.46
N GLU A 123 -2.41 -2.63 -15.24
CA GLU A 123 -2.19 -1.27 -14.75
C GLU A 123 -3.50 -0.48 -14.78
N ILE A 124 -3.74 0.32 -13.74
CA ILE A 124 -4.83 1.28 -13.67
C ILE A 124 -4.28 2.62 -13.17
N PHE A 125 -4.76 3.73 -13.71
CA PHE A 125 -4.28 5.05 -13.31
C PHE A 125 -5.36 6.12 -13.42
N TYR A 126 -5.14 7.25 -12.73
CA TYR A 126 -5.91 8.47 -12.92
C TYR A 126 -4.98 9.69 -12.90
N GLN A 127 -5.43 10.77 -13.53
CA GLN A 127 -4.85 12.09 -13.35
C GLN A 127 -5.51 12.75 -12.13
N GLU A 128 -4.70 13.27 -11.21
CA GLU A 128 -5.18 14.07 -10.07
C GLU A 128 -5.89 15.31 -10.60
N ASP A 129 -7.13 15.51 -10.13
CA ASP A 129 -8.02 16.59 -10.56
C ASP A 129 -8.07 17.74 -9.55
N ARG A 130 -7.63 17.52 -8.30
CA ARG A 130 -7.61 18.57 -7.28
C ARG A 130 -6.40 19.49 -7.47
N PRO A 131 -6.61 20.81 -7.60
CA PRO A 131 -5.50 21.76 -7.69
C PRO A 131 -4.79 21.86 -6.34
N LEU A 132 -3.46 21.86 -6.37
CA LEU A 132 -2.64 22.09 -5.19
C LEU A 132 -2.32 23.59 -5.10
N LYS A 133 -3.05 24.30 -4.23
CA LYS A 133 -2.91 25.76 -4.05
C LYS A 133 -2.04 26.05 -2.84
N TRP A 134 -0.84 26.56 -3.09
CA TRP A 134 0.11 26.94 -2.05
C TRP A 134 -0.06 28.39 -1.61
N GLU A 135 -0.06 28.59 -0.31
CA GLU A 135 0.12 29.88 0.35
C GLU A 135 1.58 30.00 0.77
N ILE A 136 2.37 30.74 0.00
CA ILE A 136 3.78 30.99 0.31
C ILE A 136 3.86 32.08 1.38
N THR A 137 4.59 31.81 2.45
CA THR A 137 4.80 32.75 3.56
C THR A 137 6.18 33.40 3.47
N ASP A 138 6.40 34.51 4.17
CA ASP A 138 7.72 35.16 4.23
C ASP A 138 8.71 34.49 5.18
N ILE A 139 8.28 33.43 5.87
CA ILE A 139 9.12 32.69 6.83
C ILE A 139 10.16 31.89 6.06
N LYS A 140 11.43 32.09 6.43
CA LYS A 140 12.60 31.42 5.86
C LYS A 140 13.45 30.82 6.97
N GLU A 141 13.83 29.56 6.80
CA GLU A 141 14.64 28.82 7.75
C GLU A 141 15.56 27.85 7.01
N ASN A 142 16.63 27.42 7.69
CA ASN A 142 17.45 26.33 7.17
C ASN A 142 16.78 25.00 7.49
N GLN A 143 16.43 24.25 6.44
CA GLN A 143 15.81 22.93 6.54
C GLN A 143 16.63 21.93 5.74
N ASN A 144 17.03 20.83 6.37
CA ASN A 144 17.80 19.75 5.75
C ASN A 144 19.08 20.24 5.02
N GLY A 145 19.72 21.28 5.57
CA GLY A 145 20.94 21.89 5.03
C GLY A 145 20.73 22.91 3.90
N TYR A 146 19.48 23.27 3.59
CA TYR A 146 19.15 24.26 2.55
C TYR A 146 18.44 25.49 3.14
N PRO A 147 18.70 26.70 2.62
CA PRO A 147 17.83 27.85 2.86
C PRO A 147 16.47 27.56 2.21
N ALA A 148 15.44 27.48 3.05
CA ALA A 148 14.10 27.11 2.63
C ALA A 148 13.06 28.16 3.04
N GLN A 149 12.00 28.26 2.26
CA GLN A 149 10.85 29.13 2.51
C GLN A 149 9.62 28.27 2.81
N LYS A 150 8.82 28.69 3.79
CA LYS A 150 7.62 27.97 4.20
C LYS A 150 6.44 28.28 3.28
N ALA A 151 5.70 27.25 2.91
CA ALA A 151 4.41 27.32 2.25
C ALA A 151 3.41 26.38 2.93
N VAL A 152 2.12 26.72 2.85
CA VAL A 152 1.04 25.91 3.42
C VAL A 152 0.00 25.62 2.33
N ALA A 153 -0.60 24.43 2.35
CA ALA A 153 -1.71 24.10 1.45
C ALA A 153 -2.70 23.15 2.13
N ASN A 154 -3.97 23.26 1.76
CA ASN A 154 -4.97 22.24 2.08
C ASN A 154 -5.06 21.25 0.91
N PHE A 155 -4.78 19.97 1.18
CA PHE A 155 -4.83 18.93 0.18
C PHE A 155 -5.22 17.59 0.81
N GLY A 156 -6.15 16.87 0.18
CA GLY A 156 -6.58 15.55 0.66
C GLY A 156 -7.30 15.57 2.01
N GLY A 157 -7.88 16.71 2.41
CA GLY A 157 -8.53 16.89 3.70
C GLY A 157 -7.55 17.17 4.86
N ARG A 158 -6.28 17.43 4.56
CA ARG A 158 -5.23 17.73 5.54
C ARG A 158 -4.57 19.08 5.23
N ILE A 159 -4.11 19.76 6.27
CA ILE A 159 -3.24 20.93 6.13
C ILE A 159 -1.79 20.46 6.08
N TRP A 160 -1.07 20.90 5.05
CA TRP A 160 0.33 20.56 4.79
C TRP A 160 1.21 21.78 4.97
N THR A 161 2.30 21.62 5.70
CA THR A 161 3.41 22.58 5.74
C THR A 161 4.56 22.05 4.89
N ALA A 162 4.95 22.81 3.88
CA ALA A 162 6.09 22.53 3.02
C ALA A 162 7.19 23.57 3.22
N TRP A 163 8.43 23.11 3.23
CA TRP A 163 9.62 23.94 3.13
C TRP A 163 10.29 23.68 1.80
N PHE A 164 10.39 24.69 0.95
CA PHE A 164 10.97 24.58 -0.39
C PHE A 164 12.21 25.45 -0.54
N THR A 165 13.18 25.00 -1.34
CA THR A 165 14.42 25.75 -1.61
C THR A 165 14.54 26.13 -3.07
N LYS A 166 14.97 27.38 -3.32
CA LYS A 166 15.25 27.90 -4.67
C LYS A 166 16.62 27.46 -5.19
N ASP A 167 17.50 26.97 -4.32
CA ASP A 167 18.83 26.46 -4.67
C ASP A 167 18.74 25.24 -5.60
N ILE A 168 17.62 24.51 -5.51
CA ILE A 168 17.26 23.44 -6.44
C ILE A 168 16.05 23.92 -7.23
N ASN A 169 16.30 24.53 -8.39
CA ASN A 169 15.29 25.15 -9.24
C ASN A 169 14.45 24.12 -10.02
N ILE A 170 13.71 23.28 -9.30
CA ILE A 170 12.79 22.27 -9.83
C ILE A 170 11.49 22.40 -9.02
N SER A 171 10.38 22.69 -9.70
CA SER A 171 9.07 22.89 -9.05
C SER A 171 8.40 21.56 -8.69
N ASP A 172 8.97 20.85 -7.72
CA ASP A 172 8.56 19.47 -7.41
C ASP A 172 8.80 19.09 -5.94
N GLY A 173 8.38 17.89 -5.54
CA GLY A 173 8.48 17.39 -4.18
C GLY A 173 8.08 15.92 -4.00
N PRO A 174 8.00 15.42 -2.76
CA PRO A 174 7.60 14.04 -2.50
C PRO A 174 6.12 13.80 -2.84
N TYR A 175 5.77 12.54 -3.13
CA TYR A 175 4.41 12.11 -3.43
C TYR A 175 3.75 12.97 -4.53
N LYS A 176 2.53 13.47 -4.29
CA LYS A 176 1.76 14.31 -5.22
C LYS A 176 2.12 15.81 -5.15
N PHE A 177 2.95 16.22 -4.20
CA PHE A 177 3.23 17.62 -3.93
C PHE A 177 4.22 18.19 -4.95
N SER A 178 3.86 19.31 -5.57
CA SER A 178 4.64 20.04 -6.59
C SER A 178 4.12 21.48 -6.73
N GLY A 179 4.69 22.30 -7.61
CA GLY A 179 4.14 23.63 -7.94
C GLY A 179 4.68 24.81 -7.11
N LEU A 180 5.61 24.58 -6.18
CA LEU A 180 6.37 25.65 -5.51
C LEU A 180 7.56 26.10 -6.36
N PRO A 181 8.05 27.34 -6.24
CA PRO A 181 9.18 27.84 -7.05
C PRO A 181 10.52 27.31 -6.51
N GLY A 182 10.69 26.00 -6.49
CA GLY A 182 11.83 25.28 -5.92
C GLY A 182 11.44 23.89 -5.41
N LEU A 183 12.44 23.08 -5.07
CA LEU A 183 12.20 21.70 -4.58
C LEU A 183 11.75 21.73 -3.12
N ILE A 184 10.71 20.95 -2.79
CA ILE A 184 10.29 20.70 -1.42
C ILE A 184 11.32 19.83 -0.72
N VAL A 185 12.02 20.38 0.28
CA VAL A 185 13.07 19.69 1.06
C VAL A 185 12.53 19.10 2.36
N LYS A 186 11.41 19.62 2.86
CA LYS A 186 10.68 19.08 4.00
C LYS A 186 9.18 19.27 3.79
N LEU A 187 8.39 18.27 4.14
CA LEU A 187 6.94 18.31 4.07
C LEU A 187 6.35 17.55 5.24
N GLU A 188 5.39 18.14 5.94
CA GLU A 188 4.65 17.47 7.01
C GLU A 188 3.19 17.89 7.03
N ASP A 189 2.31 17.00 7.49
CA ASP A 189 0.93 17.36 7.77
C ASP A 189 0.79 17.94 9.19
N GLU A 190 -0.31 18.64 9.44
CA GLU A 190 -0.57 19.32 10.72
C GLU A 190 -0.57 18.39 11.94
N ASN A 191 -0.98 17.14 11.75
CA ASN A 191 -1.04 16.13 12.81
C ASN A 191 0.31 15.43 13.02
N GLY A 192 1.27 15.62 12.11
CA GLY A 192 2.55 14.91 12.12
C GLY A 192 2.43 13.42 11.83
N ASP A 193 1.30 12.97 11.25
CA ASP A 193 1.09 11.61 10.79
C ASP A 193 1.97 11.27 9.58
N TYR A 194 2.33 12.27 8.78
CA TYR A 194 3.14 12.11 7.59
C TYR A 194 4.25 13.16 7.57
N LYS A 195 5.50 12.70 7.47
CA LYS A 195 6.67 13.57 7.35
C LYS A 195 7.58 13.06 6.25
N PHE A 196 8.09 13.98 5.45
CA PHE A 196 9.06 13.72 4.40
C PHE A 196 10.23 14.67 4.58
N ASP A 197 11.40 14.13 4.83
CA ASP A 197 12.63 14.89 5.01
C ASP A 197 13.65 14.51 3.95
N LEU A 198 14.07 15.46 3.13
CA LEU A 198 15.11 15.25 2.12
C LEU A 198 16.44 14.96 2.81
N VAL A 199 16.95 13.74 2.63
CA VAL A 199 18.22 13.31 3.26
C VAL A 199 19.38 13.31 2.29
N LYS A 200 19.13 13.08 0.99
CA LYS A 200 20.23 12.91 0.03
C LYS A 200 19.82 13.25 -1.40
N LYS A 201 20.78 13.77 -2.16
CA LYS A 201 20.71 13.96 -3.61
C LYS A 201 21.81 13.14 -4.28
N ILE A 202 21.45 12.29 -5.23
CA ILE A 202 22.41 11.50 -6.02
C ILE A 202 22.09 11.58 -7.52
N LYS A 203 23.09 11.35 -8.36
CA LYS A 203 22.93 11.21 -9.81
C LYS A 203 22.97 9.73 -10.16
N ILE A 204 22.01 9.27 -10.97
CA ILE A 204 21.91 7.88 -11.43
C ILE A 204 21.83 7.84 -12.95
N GLN A 205 22.46 6.83 -13.55
CA GLN A 205 22.51 6.65 -15.00
C GLN A 205 21.32 5.83 -15.51
N ASN A 206 20.96 4.77 -14.79
CA ASN A 206 19.85 3.87 -15.12
C ASN A 206 18.73 4.04 -14.07
N ALA A 207 18.01 5.15 -14.15
CA ALA A 207 16.83 5.31 -13.32
C ALA A 207 15.74 4.33 -13.70
N PHE A 208 14.93 3.95 -12.71
CA PHE A 208 13.72 3.21 -13.00
C PHE A 208 12.77 4.14 -13.76
N GLU A 209 12.50 3.81 -15.01
CA GLU A 209 11.42 4.43 -15.77
C GLU A 209 10.21 3.54 -15.68
N LYS A 210 9.07 4.11 -15.26
CA LYS A 210 7.80 3.37 -15.33
C LYS A 210 7.55 3.01 -16.80
N PRO A 211 7.49 1.72 -17.19
CA PRO A 211 7.19 1.35 -18.55
C PRO A 211 5.78 1.85 -18.91
N ALA A 212 5.59 2.32 -20.14
CA ALA A 212 4.24 2.57 -20.64
C ALA A 212 3.54 1.23 -20.84
N ASP A 213 2.41 1.01 -20.18
CA ASP A 213 1.54 -0.13 -20.43
C ASP A 213 0.42 0.33 -21.40
N PRO A 214 0.40 -0.13 -22.66
CA PRO A 214 -0.63 0.26 -23.61
C PRO A 214 -2.02 -0.23 -23.19
N ASN A 215 -2.11 -1.19 -22.28
CA ASN A 215 -3.37 -1.72 -21.74
C ASN A 215 -3.74 -1.09 -20.39
N ALA A 216 -3.04 -0.02 -19.97
CA ALA A 216 -3.35 0.66 -18.73
C ALA A 216 -4.78 1.24 -18.78
N LYS A 217 -5.62 0.86 -17.81
CA LYS A 217 -6.97 1.41 -17.69
C LYS A 217 -6.90 2.81 -17.09
N GLN A 218 -7.32 3.82 -17.84
CA GLN A 218 -7.55 5.15 -17.29
C GLN A 218 -8.87 5.18 -16.52
N SER A 219 -8.86 5.76 -15.33
CA SER A 219 -10.03 5.99 -14.47
C SER A 219 -10.07 7.46 -14.03
N THR A 220 -11.02 7.80 -13.17
CA THR A 220 -11.08 9.07 -12.43
C THR A 220 -10.67 8.83 -10.99
N ARG A 221 -10.22 9.87 -10.28
CA ARG A 221 -9.87 9.77 -8.85
C ARG A 221 -11.02 9.18 -8.02
N ILE A 222 -12.26 9.60 -8.30
CA ILE A 222 -13.45 9.20 -7.55
C ILE A 222 -13.84 7.74 -7.85
N ALA A 223 -13.80 7.33 -9.13
CA ALA A 223 -14.17 5.98 -9.53
C ALA A 223 -13.07 4.93 -9.28
N PHE A 224 -11.83 5.37 -8.96
CA PHE A 224 -10.63 4.54 -8.97
C PHE A 224 -10.75 3.25 -8.15
N ASN A 225 -11.27 3.34 -6.92
CA ASN A 225 -11.42 2.16 -6.05
C ASN A 225 -12.46 1.17 -6.58
N GLY A 226 -13.57 1.68 -7.15
CA GLY A 226 -14.59 0.85 -7.78
C GLY A 226 -14.05 0.14 -9.04
N ASP A 227 -13.31 0.87 -9.86
CA ASP A 227 -12.66 0.31 -11.05
C ASP A 227 -11.59 -0.72 -10.71
N LYS A 228 -10.82 -0.50 -9.63
CA LYS A 228 -9.87 -1.46 -9.08
C LYS A 228 -10.57 -2.75 -8.63
N ALA A 229 -11.67 -2.64 -7.89
CA ALA A 229 -12.45 -3.79 -7.46
C ALA A 229 -13.03 -4.57 -8.66
N ALA A 230 -13.53 -3.87 -9.68
CA ALA A 230 -14.01 -4.49 -10.91
C ALA A 230 -12.91 -5.29 -11.63
N LEU A 231 -11.70 -4.72 -11.77
CA LEU A 231 -10.55 -5.41 -12.38
C LEU A 231 -10.14 -6.65 -11.57
N MET A 232 -10.16 -6.59 -10.24
CA MET A 232 -9.89 -7.76 -9.39
C MET A 232 -10.91 -8.88 -9.62
N LEU A 233 -12.19 -8.52 -9.71
CA LEU A 233 -13.30 -9.47 -9.91
C LEU A 233 -13.23 -10.12 -11.30
N GLU A 234 -12.93 -9.35 -12.36
CA GLU A 234 -12.69 -9.87 -13.71
C GLU A 234 -11.55 -10.90 -13.74
N ALA A 235 -10.42 -10.58 -13.10
CA ALA A 235 -9.30 -11.50 -13.05
C ALA A 235 -9.60 -12.77 -12.22
N GLY A 236 -10.44 -12.66 -11.19
CA GLY A 236 -10.94 -13.80 -10.42
C GLY A 236 -11.84 -14.73 -11.24
N LYS A 237 -12.69 -14.17 -12.12
CA LYS A 237 -13.51 -14.95 -13.06
C LYS A 237 -12.64 -15.69 -14.08
N ASN A 238 -11.64 -15.03 -14.65
CA ASN A 238 -10.72 -15.65 -15.63
C ASN A 238 -9.76 -16.69 -15.03
N ARG A 239 -9.66 -16.77 -13.69
CA ARG A 239 -8.92 -17.85 -13.00
C ARG A 239 -9.77 -19.10 -12.72
N ARG A 240 -11.09 -19.04 -12.92
CA ARG A 240 -11.96 -20.21 -12.82
C ARG A 240 -12.18 -20.81 -14.22
N LEU A 241 -11.68 -22.05 -14.35
CA LEU A 241 -11.86 -23.06 -15.40
C LEU A 241 -10.87 -23.02 -16.58
N PRO A 242 -9.96 -24.01 -16.67
CA PRO A 242 -9.69 -24.67 -17.95
C PRO A 242 -10.97 -25.39 -18.38
N GLU A 243 -11.49 -25.10 -19.57
CA GLU A 243 -12.48 -25.95 -20.25
C GLU A 243 -11.87 -27.35 -20.42
N GLY A 244 -12.46 -28.35 -19.77
CA GLY A 244 -12.02 -29.75 -19.89
C GLY A 244 -12.20 -30.65 -18.67
N TYR A 245 -12.62 -30.13 -17.50
CA TYR A 245 -13.06 -31.01 -16.41
C TYR A 245 -14.58 -31.22 -16.49
N GLU A 246 -14.97 -32.29 -17.18
CA GLU A 246 -16.32 -32.86 -17.08
C GLU A 246 -16.65 -33.12 -15.61
N LYS A 247 -17.78 -32.58 -15.18
CA LYS A 247 -18.40 -32.89 -13.91
C LYS A 247 -18.96 -34.31 -14.04
N GLY A 248 -18.18 -35.30 -13.63
CA GLY A 248 -18.64 -36.68 -13.55
C GLY A 248 -19.74 -36.78 -12.51
N ASP A 249 -20.99 -36.83 -12.96
CA ASP A 249 -22.14 -37.23 -12.16
C ASP A 249 -21.91 -38.67 -11.69
N LYS A 250 -21.62 -38.84 -10.40
CA LYS A 250 -21.83 -40.13 -9.72
C LYS A 250 -22.86 -39.93 -8.63
N ASN A 251 -24.08 -40.33 -9.00
CA ASN A 251 -25.11 -40.80 -8.08
C ASN A 251 -24.49 -41.77 -7.06
N PHE A 252 -24.58 -41.45 -5.78
CA PHE A 252 -24.74 -42.45 -4.73
C PHE A 252 -26.02 -42.09 -3.98
N GLY A 253 -27.08 -42.81 -4.33
CA GLY A 253 -28.34 -42.74 -3.62
C GLY A 253 -28.24 -43.45 -2.27
N GLY A 254 -28.84 -42.84 -1.27
CA GLY A 254 -29.87 -43.52 -0.51
C GLY A 254 -29.49 -44.15 0.83
N SER A 255 -30.26 -43.71 1.82
CA SER A 255 -30.69 -44.38 3.06
C SER A 255 -29.75 -44.29 4.26
N GLY A 256 -30.25 -43.54 5.26
CA GLY A 256 -29.68 -43.46 6.59
C GLY A 256 -30.07 -44.64 7.48
N HIS A 257 -29.47 -44.65 8.66
CA HIS A 257 -30.01 -45.34 9.82
C HIS A 257 -29.54 -44.63 11.09
N ASP A 258 -30.51 -44.22 11.90
CA ASP A 258 -30.35 -43.89 13.31
C ASP A 258 -29.81 -45.09 14.10
N GLY A 259 -29.09 -44.82 15.19
CA GLY A 259 -28.95 -45.82 16.26
C GLY A 259 -27.72 -45.75 17.16
N MET A 260 -27.87 -45.02 18.27
CA MET A 260 -27.57 -45.50 19.63
C MET A 260 -26.15 -45.92 20.06
N ARG A 261 -25.71 -45.21 21.11
CA ARG A 261 -25.24 -45.74 22.42
C ARG A 261 -24.44 -47.07 22.41
N GLY A 262 -23.17 -46.97 22.80
CA GLY A 262 -22.38 -48.07 23.35
C GLY A 262 -21.41 -47.57 24.41
N GLY A 263 -21.73 -47.80 25.68
CA GLY A 263 -20.83 -47.58 26.82
C GLY A 263 -19.87 -48.75 27.03
N GLY A 264 -18.83 -48.51 27.82
CA GLY A 264 -17.87 -49.53 28.24
C GLY A 264 -16.71 -48.95 29.06
N MET A 265 -17.00 -48.46 30.27
CA MET A 265 -16.00 -48.31 31.34
C MET A 265 -16.15 -49.49 32.31
N GLY A 266 -15.00 -50.00 32.76
CA GLY A 266 -14.87 -51.21 33.54
C GLY A 266 -15.38 -51.13 34.98
N GLU A 267 -15.82 -52.30 35.43
CA GLU A 267 -15.78 -52.90 36.77
C GLU A 267 -15.70 -51.98 38.02
N GLY A 268 -16.74 -52.06 38.84
CA GLY A 268 -16.74 -51.58 40.22
C GLY A 268 -18.01 -52.02 40.96
N ARG A 269 -17.82 -52.89 41.95
CA ARG A 269 -18.81 -53.64 42.73
C ARG A 269 -19.74 -52.80 43.65
N MET A 270 -20.92 -53.39 43.88
CA MET A 270 -21.69 -53.49 45.14
C MET A 270 -22.30 -52.23 45.79
N GLY A 271 -23.64 -52.27 45.93
CA GLY A 271 -24.26 -52.28 47.27
C GLY A 271 -25.05 -51.05 47.73
N GLY A 272 -26.39 -51.13 47.66
CA GLY A 272 -27.27 -50.84 48.80
C GLY A 272 -27.74 -49.40 49.09
N GLY A 273 -29.07 -49.19 49.02
CA GLY A 273 -29.82 -48.67 50.18
C GLY A 273 -30.32 -47.21 50.21
N LYS A 274 -31.64 -47.08 50.01
CA LYS A 274 -32.64 -46.33 50.81
C LYS A 274 -32.64 -44.78 50.93
N MET A 275 -33.87 -44.26 50.72
CA MET A 275 -34.62 -43.20 51.46
C MET A 275 -34.06 -41.77 51.40
N GLY A 276 -34.82 -40.68 51.38
CA GLY A 276 -36.24 -40.33 51.50
C GLY A 276 -36.27 -38.79 51.42
N GLY A 277 -37.23 -38.14 50.76
CA GLY A 277 -38.44 -37.62 51.42
C GLY A 277 -38.30 -36.13 51.78
N GLY A 278 -39.33 -35.32 51.49
CA GLY A 278 -39.55 -34.05 52.20
C GLY A 278 -39.91 -32.83 51.34
N ARG A 279 -41.21 -32.53 51.30
CA ARG A 279 -41.83 -31.30 50.76
C ARG A 279 -41.68 -30.10 51.71
N GLY A 280 -41.82 -28.88 51.20
CA GLY A 280 -42.14 -27.68 52.00
C GLY A 280 -42.34 -26.42 51.15
N MET A 281 -43.43 -25.68 51.40
CA MET A 281 -43.99 -24.60 50.56
C MET A 281 -43.78 -23.18 51.15
N HIS A 282 -43.72 -22.19 50.25
CA HIS A 282 -44.30 -20.81 50.36
C HIS A 282 -43.53 -19.67 51.11
N PRO A 283 -43.88 -18.37 50.89
CA PRO A 283 -42.98 -17.37 50.30
C PRO A 283 -42.78 -16.11 51.17
N GLY A 284 -41.80 -15.25 50.84
CA GLY A 284 -41.63 -13.95 51.49
C GLY A 284 -40.51 -13.15 50.84
N GLY A 285 -40.79 -11.89 50.50
CA GLY A 285 -39.91 -11.04 49.71
C GLY A 285 -38.92 -10.17 50.50
N ASN A 286 -38.50 -9.13 49.78
CA ASN A 286 -37.71 -7.95 50.14
C ASN A 286 -36.23 -7.91 49.69
N ASN A 287 -35.87 -6.71 49.22
CA ASN A 287 -34.64 -6.23 48.60
C ASN A 287 -33.34 -6.52 49.39
N ASP A 288 -32.23 -6.76 48.68
CA ASP A 288 -31.09 -5.83 48.60
C ASP A 288 -29.91 -6.39 47.76
N ASN A 289 -29.10 -5.45 47.25
CA ASN A 289 -28.00 -5.58 46.29
C ASN A 289 -26.89 -6.61 46.61
N GLY A 290 -26.34 -7.24 45.57
CA GLY A 290 -25.02 -7.89 45.61
C GLY A 290 -24.71 -8.86 44.45
N THR A 291 -24.03 -8.35 43.42
CA THR A 291 -23.11 -9.03 42.46
C THR A 291 -22.93 -10.54 42.47
N PHE A 292 -23.05 -11.22 41.30
CA PHE A 292 -22.06 -12.18 40.73
C PHE A 292 -22.43 -12.62 39.28
N SER A 293 -21.44 -13.14 38.56
CA SER A 293 -21.22 -13.03 37.11
C SER A 293 -21.53 -14.26 36.24
N MET A 294 -21.54 -14.02 34.92
CA MET A 294 -21.28 -14.90 33.74
C MET A 294 -22.48 -15.58 33.02
N PRO A 295 -22.34 -15.98 31.73
CA PRO A 295 -21.76 -15.29 30.56
C PRO A 295 -22.77 -15.25 29.38
N ALA A 296 -22.74 -14.20 28.54
CA ALA A 296 -23.47 -14.19 27.27
C ALA A 296 -22.49 -14.31 26.10
N VAL A 297 -22.73 -15.32 25.28
CA VAL A 297 -21.93 -15.84 24.18
C VAL A 297 -21.68 -14.77 23.11
N GLY A 298 -20.41 -14.58 22.77
CA GLY A 298 -19.97 -13.64 21.75
C GLY A 298 -20.41 -14.05 20.34
N LEU A 299 -21.11 -13.14 19.68
CA LEU A 299 -21.17 -13.06 18.22
C LEU A 299 -20.06 -12.12 17.77
N GLY A 300 -18.83 -12.65 17.74
CA GLY A 300 -17.70 -11.99 17.10
C GLY A 300 -17.87 -12.06 15.58
N SER A 301 -18.43 -11.03 14.98
CA SER A 301 -18.22 -10.76 13.56
C SER A 301 -16.77 -10.31 13.39
N SER A 302 -15.87 -11.26 13.12
CA SER A 302 -14.52 -10.94 12.66
C SER A 302 -14.63 -10.14 11.37
N PRO A 303 -14.24 -8.86 11.31
CA PRO A 303 -14.04 -8.22 10.03
C PRO A 303 -12.79 -8.87 9.44
N LEU A 304 -12.97 -9.61 8.35
CA LEU A 304 -11.90 -9.90 7.42
C LEU A 304 -11.22 -8.56 7.13
N ARG A 305 -10.02 -8.40 7.69
CA ARG A 305 -9.18 -7.23 7.52
C ARG A 305 -8.76 -7.21 6.04
N ASN A 306 -9.61 -6.66 5.18
CA ASN A 306 -9.25 -6.26 3.84
C ASN A 306 -8.14 -5.23 4.01
N ASN A 307 -6.90 -5.68 3.92
CA ASN A 307 -5.75 -4.83 3.75
C ASN A 307 -5.77 -4.30 2.30
N GLU A 308 -6.86 -3.60 1.96
CA GLU A 308 -6.89 -2.72 0.80
C GLU A 308 -5.86 -1.64 1.11
N SER A 309 -4.86 -1.51 0.25
CA SER A 309 -3.89 -0.44 0.28
C SER A 309 -4.63 0.90 0.13
N GLN A 310 -5.19 1.40 1.22
CA GLN A 310 -5.81 2.71 1.25
C GLN A 310 -4.73 3.74 0.93
N ASN A 311 -5.11 4.79 0.21
CA ASN A 311 -4.17 5.83 -0.14
C ASN A 311 -3.73 6.53 1.16
N PRO A 312 -2.44 6.45 1.55
CA PRO A 312 -2.02 6.83 2.90
C PRO A 312 -2.38 8.27 3.25
N ILE A 313 -2.38 9.18 2.27
CA ILE A 313 -2.48 10.62 2.51
C ILE A 313 -3.92 11.17 2.38
N GLU A 314 -4.87 10.39 1.85
CA GLU A 314 -6.19 10.90 1.50
C GLU A 314 -7.26 10.50 2.52
N LEU A 315 -7.90 11.50 3.13
CA LEU A 315 -9.17 11.30 3.83
C LEU A 315 -10.30 11.20 2.78
N LYS A 316 -11.25 10.28 3.04
CA LYS A 316 -12.41 10.04 2.17
C LYS A 316 -13.38 11.20 2.15
#